data_AF-A0A3D2VX84-F1
#
_entry.id   AF-A0A3D2VX84-F1
#
_cell.length_a   1.000
_cell.length_b   1.000
_cell.length_c   1.000
_cell.angle_alpha   90.00
_cell.angle_beta   90.00
_cell.angle_gamma   90.00
#
_symmetry.space_group_name_H-M   'P 1'
#
loop_
_entity.id
_entity.type
_entity.pdbx_description
1 polymer ?
#
loop_
_entity_poly.entity_id
_entity_poly.type
_entity_poly.pdbx_seq_one_letter_code
_entity_poly.pdbx_strand_id
1 'polypeptide(L)'
;MGHRVDIVRLDHVRNGEADVLYNRPSDETLWRIRCKMDGGALVWRTIDALGPGTGLGRWRNGPYDARITVAVQGNTIRVTQTFSDGSNIHDVEFSS
;
A
#
# COMPACT_ATOMS: atom_id res chain seq x y z
N MET A 1 -13.17 -7.58 -5.31
CA MET A 1 -13.47 -6.68 -6.45
C MET A 1 -12.33 -5.68 -6.52
N GLY A 2 -11.56 -5.69 -7.60
CA GLY A 2 -10.41 -4.80 -7.79
C GLY A 2 -10.88 -3.38 -8.14
N HIS A 3 -10.27 -2.39 -7.52
CA HIS A 3 -10.47 -0.99 -7.91
C HIS A 3 -9.59 -0.67 -9.12
N ARG A 4 -9.98 0.31 -9.93
CA ARG A 4 -9.15 0.77 -11.04
C ARG A 4 -7.85 1.37 -10.47
N VAL A 5 -6.73 1.05 -11.11
CA VAL A 5 -5.38 1.49 -10.69
C VAL A 5 -5.22 3.00 -10.84
N ASP A 6 -6.01 3.64 -11.71
CA ASP A 6 -6.00 5.09 -11.97
C ASP A 6 -6.34 5.96 -10.75
N ILE A 7 -6.92 5.38 -9.69
CA ILE A 7 -7.19 6.09 -8.42
C ILE A 7 -5.97 6.17 -7.50
N VAL A 8 -4.88 5.47 -7.84
CA VAL A 8 -3.59 5.49 -7.14
C VAL A 8 -2.54 6.08 -8.06
N ARG A 9 -1.81 7.08 -7.56
CA ARG A 9 -0.73 7.74 -8.31
C ARG A 9 0.55 7.78 -7.50
N LEU A 10 1.67 7.41 -8.11
CA LEU A 10 2.98 7.66 -7.54
C LEU A 10 3.27 9.18 -7.52
N ASP A 11 3.60 9.71 -6.35
CA ASP A 11 3.97 11.11 -6.17
C ASP A 11 5.49 11.27 -6.24
N HIS A 12 6.21 10.60 -5.34
CA HIS A 12 7.66 10.66 -5.29
C HIS A 12 8.29 9.39 -4.71
N VAL A 13 9.53 9.12 -5.13
CA VAL A 13 10.36 8.05 -4.57
C VAL A 13 11.62 8.69 -4.01
N ARG A 14 11.93 8.41 -2.74
CA ARG A 14 13.15 8.90 -2.08
C ARG A 14 13.61 7.92 -1.00
N ASN A 15 14.92 7.68 -0.93
CA ASN A 15 15.53 6.87 0.12
C ASN A 15 14.87 5.48 0.32
N GLY A 16 14.41 4.84 -0.76
CA GLY A 16 13.72 3.55 -0.71
C GLY A 16 12.28 3.60 -0.18
N GLU A 17 11.74 4.80 0.06
CA GLU A 17 10.34 5.04 0.37
C GLU A 17 9.62 5.64 -0.86
N ALA A 18 8.39 5.20 -1.10
CA ALA A 18 7.52 5.70 -2.16
C ALA A 18 6.27 6.34 -1.56
N ASP A 19 5.99 7.58 -1.92
CA ASP A 19 4.76 8.27 -1.54
C ASP A 19 3.76 8.14 -2.68
N VAL A 20 2.56 7.71 -2.34
CA VAL A 20 1.45 7.52 -3.27
C VAL A 20 0.24 8.34 -2.83
N LEU A 21 -0.46 8.86 -3.83
CA LEU A 21 -1.72 9.54 -3.69
C LEU A 21 -2.84 8.56 -3.99
N TYR A 22 -3.81 8.48 -3.09
CA TYR A 22 -5.02 7.68 -3.26
C TYR A 22 -6.22 8.60 -3.20
N ASN A 23 -6.92 8.77 -4.33
CA ASN A 23 -8.21 9.45 -4.32
C ASN A 23 -9.29 8.43 -3.97
N ARG A 24 -9.83 8.53 -2.75
CA ARG A 24 -10.81 7.58 -2.24
C ARG A 24 -12.14 7.77 -2.99
N PRO A 25 -12.63 6.77 -3.74
CA PRO A 25 -13.83 6.96 -4.56
C PRO A 25 -15.13 7.22 -3.78
N SER A 26 -15.19 6.82 -2.52
CA SER A 26 -16.41 6.94 -1.71
C SER A 26 -16.70 8.36 -1.24
N ASP A 27 -15.67 9.20 -1.09
CA ASP A 27 -15.78 10.55 -0.51
C ASP A 27 -14.85 11.58 -1.15
N GLU A 28 -14.16 11.21 -2.24
CA GLU A 28 -13.21 12.06 -3.00
C GLU A 28 -12.03 12.59 -2.16
N THR A 29 -11.81 12.03 -0.97
CA THR A 29 -10.71 12.46 -0.11
C THR A 29 -9.38 12.01 -0.72
N LEU A 30 -8.47 12.95 -0.90
CA LEU A 30 -7.09 12.67 -1.28
C LEU A 30 -6.28 12.22 -0.07
N TRP A 31 -5.93 10.94 -0.05
CA TRP A 31 -5.04 10.35 0.95
C TRP A 31 -3.61 10.30 0.45
N ARG A 32 -2.67 10.58 1.34
CA ARG A 32 -1.24 10.39 1.11
C ARG A 32 -0.73 9.22 1.93
N ILE A 33 -0.11 8.27 1.25
CA ILE A 33 0.41 7.05 1.86
C ILE A 33 1.90 6.96 1.54
N ARG A 34 2.68 6.51 2.50
CA ARG A 34 4.08 6.17 2.30
C ARG A 34 4.30 4.68 2.42
N CYS A 35 4.99 4.11 1.45
CA CYS A 35 5.35 2.70 1.37
C CYS A 35 6.86 2.52 1.39
N LYS A 36 7.33 1.38 1.90
CA LYS A 36 8.72 0.92 1.74
C LYS A 36 8.79 -0.60 1.85
N MET A 37 9.93 -1.17 1.46
CA MET A 37 10.25 -2.56 1.76
C MET A 37 10.94 -2.65 3.12
N ASP A 38 10.48 -3.59 3.96
CA ASP A 38 11.05 -3.89 5.28
C ASP A 38 11.04 -5.41 5.50
N GLY A 39 12.20 -6.04 5.65
CA GLY A 39 12.32 -7.48 5.86
C GLY A 39 11.61 -8.34 4.80
N GLY A 40 11.61 -7.90 3.53
CA GLY A 40 10.95 -8.59 2.42
C GLY A 40 9.43 -8.40 2.35
N ALA A 41 8.85 -7.58 3.23
CA ALA A 41 7.44 -7.19 3.18
C ALA A 41 7.31 -5.73 2.74
N LEU A 42 6.22 -5.41 2.04
CA LEU A 42 5.80 -4.04 1.83
C LEU A 42 5.11 -3.55 3.10
N VAL A 43 5.62 -2.47 3.69
CA VAL A 43 5.01 -1.80 4.84
C VAL A 43 4.61 -0.39 4.46
N TRP A 44 3.51 0.08 5.03
CA TRP A 44 2.97 1.39 4.71
C TRP A 44 2.53 2.16 5.95
N ARG A 45 2.40 3.47 5.80
CA ARG A 45 1.79 4.37 6.78
C ARG A 45 1.03 5.47 6.06
N THR A 46 0.04 6.04 6.74
CA THR A 46 -0.56 7.30 6.31
C THR A 46 0.42 8.45 6.54
N ILE A 47 0.48 9.39 5.61
CA ILE A 47 1.15 10.70 5.82
C ILE A 47 0.21 11.67 6.51
N ASP A 48 -1.10 11.45 6.32
CA ASP A 48 -2.22 12.23 6.83
C ASP A 48 -3.09 11.31 7.70
N ALA A 49 -2.70 11.08 8.96
CA ALA A 49 -3.25 10.00 9.79
C ALA A 49 -4.76 10.09 10.13
N LEU A 50 -5.28 11.31 10.32
CA LEU A 50 -6.68 11.59 10.66
C LEU A 50 -7.36 12.49 9.60
N GLY A 51 -6.60 12.96 8.61
CA GLY A 51 -7.04 13.85 7.55
C GLY A 51 -5.87 14.66 6.98
N PRO A 52 -6.10 15.44 5.91
CA PRO A 52 -5.04 16.22 5.27
C PRO A 52 -4.30 17.14 6.26
N GLY A 53 -2.97 17.01 6.33
CA GLY A 53 -2.11 17.83 7.19
C GLY A 53 -2.01 17.37 8.64
N THR A 54 -2.65 16.26 9.04
CA THR A 54 -2.64 15.80 10.44
C THR A 54 -1.35 15.09 10.86
N GLY A 55 -0.42 14.90 9.93
CA GLY A 55 0.87 14.29 10.21
C GLY A 55 0.88 12.76 10.15
N LEU A 56 2.08 12.22 10.33
CA LEU A 56 2.44 10.83 10.00
C LEU A 56 1.74 9.83 10.94
N GLY A 57 1.13 8.81 10.34
CA GLY A 57 0.69 7.62 11.06
C GLY A 57 1.85 6.69 11.40
N ARG A 58 1.54 5.67 12.23
CA ARG A 58 2.49 4.58 12.49
C ARG A 58 2.67 3.70 11.26
N TRP A 59 3.85 3.08 11.16
CA TRP A 59 4.06 1.99 10.22
C TRP A 59 3.16 0.80 10.55
N ARG A 60 2.61 0.17 9.52
CA ARG A 60 1.81 -1.05 9.59
C ARG A 60 2.72 -2.27 9.52
N ASN A 61 3.51 -2.47 10.58
CA ASN A 61 4.46 -3.57 10.73
C ASN A 61 4.39 -4.24 12.12
N GLY A 62 3.30 -4.01 12.86
CA GLY A 62 3.05 -4.64 14.15
C GLY A 62 2.51 -6.07 14.01
N PRO A 63 2.43 -6.81 15.12
CA PRO A 63 2.02 -8.23 15.13
C PRO A 63 0.58 -8.47 14.65
N TYR A 64 -0.26 -7.44 14.70
CA TYR A 64 -1.66 -7.50 14.27
C TYR A 64 -1.90 -6.76 12.94
N ASP A 65 -0.86 -6.20 12.33
CA ASP A 65 -0.99 -5.63 10.99
C ASP A 65 -0.84 -6.75 9.94
N ALA A 66 -1.55 -6.59 8.83
CA ALA A 66 -1.41 -7.53 7.73
C ALA A 66 0.00 -7.44 7.12
N ARG A 67 0.61 -8.60 6.86
CA ARG A 67 1.89 -8.71 6.15
C ARG A 67 1.61 -8.71 4.65
N ILE A 68 2.19 -7.75 3.93
CA ILE A 68 2.05 -7.64 2.47
C ILE A 68 3.36 -8.08 1.81
N THR A 69 3.29 -9.01 0.86
CA THR A 69 4.43 -9.42 0.04
C THR A 69 4.11 -9.24 -1.43
N VAL A 70 5.15 -8.93 -2.22
CA VAL A 70 5.04 -8.72 -3.66
C VAL A 70 6.03 -9.65 -4.35
N ALA A 71 5.56 -10.37 -5.36
CA ALA A 71 6.40 -11.20 -6.22
C ALA A 71 6.20 -10.78 -7.68
N VAL A 72 7.30 -10.52 -8.38
CA VAL A 72 7.30 -10.21 -9.81
C VAL A 72 7.73 -11.46 -10.57
N GLN A 73 6.87 -11.94 -11.47
CA GLN A 73 7.11 -13.10 -12.32
C GLN A 73 6.85 -12.71 -13.77
N GLY A 74 7.91 -12.35 -14.51
CA GLY A 74 7.77 -11.77 -15.84
C GLY A 74 6.96 -10.48 -15.80
N ASN A 75 5.87 -10.41 -16.56
CA ASN A 75 4.92 -9.30 -16.58
C ASN A 75 3.78 -9.42 -15.54
N THR A 76 3.90 -10.35 -14.60
CA THR A 76 2.88 -10.56 -13.56
C THR A 76 3.42 -10.07 -12.22
N ILE A 77 2.63 -9.25 -11.53
CA ILE A 77 2.83 -8.84 -10.16
C ILE A 77 1.80 -9.57 -9.31
N ARG A 78 2.26 -10.38 -8.35
CA ARG A 78 1.40 -11.01 -7.35
C ARG A 78 1.57 -10.27 -6.03
N VAL A 79 0.48 -9.72 -5.51
CA VAL A 79 0.40 -9.12 -4.19
C VAL A 79 -0.30 -10.11 -3.26
N THR A 80 0.31 -10.41 -2.12
CA THR A 80 -0.30 -11.26 -1.09
C THR A 80 -0.40 -10.48 0.20
N GLN A 81 -1.60 -10.43 0.77
CA GLN A 81 -1.87 -9.87 2.08
C GLN A 81 -2.25 -10.99 3.03
N THR A 82 -1.44 -11.21 4.07
CA THR A 82 -1.67 -12.21 5.13
C THR A 82 -2.08 -11.50 6.41
N PHE A 83 -3.23 -11.86 6.96
CA PHE A 83 -3.76 -11.30 8.20
C PHE A 83 -3.28 -12.08 9.42
N SER A 84 -3.44 -11.50 10.61
CA SER A 84 -2.96 -12.10 11.87
C SER A 84 -3.67 -13.40 12.26
N ASP A 85 -4.85 -13.66 11.69
CA ASP A 85 -5.59 -14.92 11.85
C ASP A 85 -5.13 -16.01 10.86
N GLY A 86 -4.12 -15.72 10.03
CA GLY A 86 -3.59 -16.63 9.01
C GLY A 86 -4.39 -16.64 7.70
N SER A 87 -5.49 -15.90 7.61
CA SER A 87 -6.22 -15.73 6.35
C SER A 87 -5.41 -14.89 5.36
N ASN A 88 -5.61 -15.13 4.07
CA ASN A 88 -4.84 -14.51 3.00
C ASN A 88 -5.75 -13.99 1.88
N ILE A 89 -5.39 -12.85 1.31
CA ILE A 89 -5.91 -12.37 0.03
C ILE A 89 -4.76 -12.33 -0.97
N HIS A 90 -5.01 -12.84 -2.18
CA HIS A 90 -4.09 -12.74 -3.31
C HIS A 90 -4.70 -11.85 -4.37
N ASP A 91 -3.92 -10.90 -4.85
CA ASP A 91 -4.22 -10.13 -6.04
C ASP A 91 -3.13 -10.35 -7.09
N VAL A 92 -3.54 -10.43 -8.35
CA VAL A 92 -2.64 -10.68 -9.47
C VAL A 92 -2.88 -9.59 -10.50
N GLU A 93 -1.86 -8.78 -10.73
CA GLU A 93 -1.89 -7.68 -11.67
C GLU A 93 -0.89 -7.93 -12.80
N PHE A 94 -1.25 -7.52 -14.02
CA PHE A 94 -0.35 -7.59 -15.16
C PHE A 94 0.30 -6.22 -15.35
N SER A 95 1.62 -6.16 -15.31
CA SER A 95 2.35 -4.95 -15.70
C SER A 95 2.35 -4.88 -17.23
N SER A 96 1.59 -3.95 -17.80
CA SER A 96 1.56 -3.65 -19.24
C SER A 96 2.81 -2.91 -19.70
#